data_AF-A0A4Q3USE8-F1
#
_entry.id   AF-A0A4Q3USE8-F1
#
_cell.length_a   1.000
_cell.length_b   1.000
_cell.length_c   1.000
_cell.angle_alpha   90.00
_cell.angle_beta   90.00
_cell.angle_gamma   90.00
#
_symmetry.space_group_name_H-M   'P 1'
#
loop_
_entity.id
_entity.type
_entity.pdbx_description
1 polymer ?
#
loop_
_entity_poly.entity_id
_entity_poly.type
_entity_poly.pdbx_seq_one_letter_code
_entity_poly.pdbx_strand_id
1 'polypeptide(L)' 'MERNEVFDLALGFVTETSENIFLTGKAGTGKTTFLKYLKDHCAKNMVVAAPTGVAAINAGGVTLH' A
#
# COMPACT_ATOMS: atom_id res chain seq x y z
N MET A 1 -6.30 7.39 -12.56
CA MET A 1 -5.46 6.17 -12.56
C MET A 1 -5.99 5.25 -13.62
N GLU A 2 -5.14 4.75 -14.50
CA GLU A 2 -5.50 3.61 -15.33
C GLU A 2 -5.55 2.39 -14.39
N ARG A 3 -6.75 1.95 -14.03
CA ARG A 3 -6.96 0.74 -13.24
C ARG A 3 -6.69 -0.45 -14.16
N ASN A 4 -5.83 -1.35 -13.70
CA ASN A 4 -5.57 -2.61 -14.38
C ASN A 4 -5.97 -3.76 -13.46
N GLU A 5 -6.11 -4.95 -14.04
CA GLU A 5 -6.58 -6.14 -13.32
C GLU A 5 -5.71 -6.46 -12.09
N VAL A 6 -4.39 -6.21 -12.15
CA VAL A 6 -3.48 -6.44 -11.03
C VAL A 6 -3.74 -5.49 -9.87
N PHE A 7 -4.05 -4.22 -10.16
CA PHE A 7 -4.41 -3.23 -9.15
C PHE A 7 -5.70 -3.63 -8.43
N ASP A 8 -6.74 -3.99 -9.19
CA ASP A 8 -8.04 -4.36 -8.63
C ASP A 8 -7.95 -5.67 -7.82
N LEU A 9 -7.17 -6.64 -8.30
CA LEU A 9 -6.88 -7.87 -7.56
C LEU A 9 -6.18 -7.58 -6.22
N ALA A 10 -5.10 -6.79 -6.23
CA ALA A 10 -4.38 -6.45 -5.01
C ALA A 10 -5.27 -5.65 -4.04
N LEU A 11 -6.09 -4.74 -4.55
CA LEU A 11 -7.05 -3.98 -3.75
C LEU A 11 -8.05 -4.93 -3.08
N GLY A 12 -8.68 -5.82 -3.85
CA GLY A 12 -9.64 -6.81 -3.33
C GLY A 12 -9.03 -7.69 -2.24
N PHE A 13 -7.80 -8.20 -2.44
CA PHE A 13 -7.10 -8.94 -1.37
C PHE A 13 -6.96 -8.11 -0.09
N VAL A 14 -6.53 -6.86 -0.19
CA VAL A 14 -6.34 -5.99 0.98
C VAL A 14 -7.67 -5.62 1.64
N THR A 15 -8.73 -5.36 0.89
CA THR A 15 -9.99 -4.82 1.43
C THR A 15 -10.99 -5.89 1.83
N GLU A 16 -11.01 -7.03 1.16
CA GLU A 16 -12.06 -8.05 1.28
C GLU A 16 -11.60 -9.32 2.02
N THR A 17 -10.30 -9.50 2.23
CA THR A 17 -9.75 -10.66 2.93
C THR A 17 -9.02 -10.28 4.21
N SER A 18 -8.57 -11.27 4.99
CA SER A 18 -7.67 -11.10 6.13
C SER A 18 -6.28 -11.70 5.87
N GLU A 19 -5.94 -11.95 4.60
CA GLU A 19 -4.70 -12.60 4.22
C GLU A 19 -3.52 -11.63 4.26
N ASN A 20 -2.34 -12.15 4.63
CA ASN A 20 -1.10 -11.41 4.54
C ASN A 20 -0.61 -11.41 3.09
N ILE A 21 -0.34 -10.22 2.54
CA ILE A 21 0.14 -10.07 1.17
C ILE A 21 1.56 -9.49 1.11
N PHE A 22 2.34 -9.96 0.13
CA PHE A 22 3.61 -9.35 -0.23
C PHE A 22 3.51 -8.74 -1.64
N LEU A 23 3.36 -7.42 -1.70
CA LEU A 23 3.26 -6.68 -2.96
C LEU A 23 4.63 -6.17 -3.42
N THR A 24 5.15 -6.74 -4.51
CA THR A 24 6.44 -6.36 -5.11
C THR A 24 6.28 -5.82 -6.53
N GLY A 25 7.36 -5.28 -7.10
CA GLY A 25 7.39 -4.77 -8.47
C GLY A 25 8.61 -3.90 -8.75
N LYS A 26 8.96 -3.70 -10.03
CA LYS A 26 10.10 -2.87 -10.45
C LYS A 26 9.93 -1.39 -10.05
N ALA A 27 10.99 -0.59 -10.14
CA ALA A 27 10.87 0.86 -9.98
C ALA A 27 9.86 1.43 -10.99
N GLY A 28 9.04 2.40 -10.57
CA GLY A 28 8.04 3.03 -11.43
C GLY A 28 6.73 2.24 -11.62
N THR A 29 6.55 1.05 -11.02
CA THR A 29 5.34 0.23 -11.20
C THR A 29 4.16 0.60 -10.28
N GLY A 30 4.11 1.82 -9.75
CA GLY A 30 2.93 2.30 -9.01
C GLY A 30 2.74 1.79 -7.58
N LYS A 31 3.72 1.14 -6.94
CA LYS A 31 3.60 0.64 -5.55
C LYS A 31 3.21 1.73 -4.53
N THR A 32 3.89 2.86 -4.55
CA THR A 32 3.58 4.00 -3.66
C THR A 32 2.22 4.61 -4.00
N THR A 33 1.84 4.58 -5.28
CA THR A 33 0.53 5.04 -5.76
C THR A 33 -0.59 4.15 -5.23
N PHE A 34 -0.41 2.83 -5.24
CA PHE A 34 -1.32 1.86 -4.62
C PHE A 34 -1.44 2.07 -3.12
N LEU A 35 -0.33 2.25 -2.40
CA LEU A 35 -0.35 2.54 -0.97
C LEU A 35 -1.13 3.82 -0.64
N LYS A 36 -0.95 4.90 -1.40
CA LYS A 36 -1.71 6.15 -1.22
C LYS A 36 -3.20 5.94 -1.48
N TYR A 37 -3.55 5.23 -2.55
CA TYR A 37 -4.94 4.90 -2.84
C TYR A 37 -5.60 4.12 -1.69
N LEU A 38 -4.90 3.12 -1.15
CA LEU A 38 -5.36 2.34 -0.01
C LEU A 38 -5.62 3.21 1.24
N LYS A 39 -4.72 4.16 1.56
CA LYS A 39 -4.91 5.07 2.70
C LYS A 39 -6.17 5.91 2.56
N ASP A 40 -6.51 6.32 1.33
CA ASP A 40 -7.63 7.22 1.06
C ASP A 40 -8.98 6.49 0.89
N HIS A 41 -8.96 5.20 0.50
CA HIS A 41 -10.18 4.48 0.08
C HIS A 41 -10.46 3.19 0.89
N CYS A 42 -9.54 2.74 1.74
CA CYS A 42 -9.77 1.56 2.57
C CYS A 42 -10.52 1.93 3.85
N ALA A 43 -11.60 1.22 4.14
CA ALA A 43 -12.37 1.41 5.38
C ALA A 43 -11.72 0.76 6.62
N LYS A 44 -10.65 -0.04 6.43
CA LYS A 44 -9.95 -0.71 7.54
C LYS A 44 -9.11 0.30 8.33
N ASN A 45 -9.05 0.12 9.64
CA ASN A 45 -8.08 0.82 10.48
C ASN A 45 -6.66 0.46 10.02
N MET A 46 -5.90 1.47 9.61
CA MET A 46 -4.63 1.28 8.93
C MET A 46 -3.50 2.04 9.64
N VAL A 47 -2.36 1.38 9.79
CA VAL A 47 -1.09 2.00 10.17
C VAL A 47 -0.09 1.75 9.06
N VAL A 48 0.64 2.79 8.67
CA VAL A 48 1.74 2.70 7.71
C VAL A 48 3.04 2.83 8.47
N ALA A 49 3.88 1.80 8.41
CA ALA A 49 5.18 1.78 9.06
C ALA A 49 6.28 1.39 8.06
N ALA A 50 7.49 1.91 8.27
CA ALA A 50 8.65 1.63 7.44
C ALA A 50 9.93 1.45 8.27
N PRO A 51 10.97 0.76 7.76
CA PRO A 51 12.19 0.51 8.52
C PRO A 51 13.11 1.73 8.65
N THR A 52 12.99 2.74 7.77
CA THR A 52 13.82 3.96 7.80
C THR A 52 12.97 5.22 7.84
N GLY A 53 13.50 6.30 8.43
CA GLY A 53 12.78 7.57 8.57
C GLY A 53 12.37 8.20 7.24
N VAL A 54 13.25 8.17 6.22
CA VAL A 54 12.94 8.70 4.88
C VAL A 54 11.80 7.93 4.22
N ALA A 55 11.77 6.59 4.37
CA ALA A 55 10.68 5.77 3.83
C ALA A 55 9.36 6.03 4.55
N ALA A 56 9.39 6.19 5.88
CA ALA A 56 8.21 6.52 6.68
C ALA A 56 7.62 7.87 6.26
N ILE A 57 8.47 8.91 6.14
CA ILE A 57 8.04 10.24 5.68
C ILE A 57 7.43 10.17 4.28
N ASN A 58 8.08 9.47 3.34
CA ASN A 58 7.58 9.36 1.97
C ASN A 58 6.25 8.59 1.86
N ALA A 59 5.99 7.65 2.76
CA ALA A 59 4.74 6.90 2.85
C ALA A 59 3.68 7.61 3.71
N GLY A 60 4.04 8.71 4.39
CA GLY A 60 3.20 9.39 5.37
C GLY A 60 2.85 8.48 6.55
N GLY A 61 3.85 7.79 7.09
CA GLY A 61 3.74 6.85 8.20
C GLY A 61 4.82 7.07 9.26
N VAL A 62 5.04 6.06 10.08
CA VAL A 62 6.02 6.08 11.19
C VAL A 62 7.14 5.07 10.98
N THR A 63 8.20 5.16 11.78
CA THR A 63 9.21 4.11 11.83
C THR A 63 8.70 2.90 12.60
N LEU A 64 9.24 1.71 12.29
CA LEU A 64 8.98 0.50 13.07
C LEU A 64 9.70 0.45 14.43
N HIS A 65 10.70 1.31 14.62
CA HIS A 65 11.44 1.47 15.88
C HIS A 65 10.64 2.32 16.87
#